data_AF-A0A413HH39-F1
#
_entry.id   AF-A0A413HH39-F1
#
_cell.length_a   1.000
_cell.length_b   1.000
_cell.length_c   1.000
_cell.angle_alpha   90.00
_cell.angle_beta   90.00
_cell.angle_gamma   90.00
#
_symmetry.space_group_name_H-M   'P 1'
#
loop_
_entity.id
_entity.type
_entity.pdbx_description
1 polymer ?
#
loop_
_entity_poly.entity_id
_entity_poly.type
_entity_poly.pdbx_seq_one_letter_code
_entity_poly.pdbx_strand_id
1 'polypeptide(L)'
;MGKREHIYEIIAENIRKERRRLGITQAELAERADVSLDTIKSVENGRRAMSLDTYLNIVHALESSPMVLMSQQHPEKHIERFAFMMNRCDEREIEFALHMIEQILRGQEDYLSE
;
A
#
# COMPACT_ATOMS: atom_id res chain seq x y z
N MET A 1 -9.20 -12.15 -13.21
CA MET A 1 -7.74 -11.94 -13.26
C MET A 1 -7.02 -13.17 -12.74
N GLY A 2 -5.91 -13.53 -13.35
CA GLY A 2 -5.06 -14.62 -12.86
C GLY A 2 -4.28 -14.18 -11.61
N LYS A 3 -3.93 -15.12 -10.73
CA LYS A 3 -3.11 -14.87 -9.52
C LYS A 3 -1.82 -14.07 -9.80
N ARG A 4 -1.25 -14.18 -11.00
CA ARG A 4 -0.03 -13.47 -11.42
C ARG A 4 -0.27 -12.02 -11.85
N GLU A 5 -1.45 -11.66 -12.35
CA GLU A 5 -1.75 -10.25 -12.67
C GLU A 5 -1.86 -9.44 -11.39
N HIS A 6 -2.47 -10.04 -10.37
CA HIS A 6 -2.66 -9.42 -9.06
C HIS A 6 -1.35 -9.05 -8.35
N ILE A 7 -0.30 -9.89 -8.42
CA ILE A 7 0.99 -9.58 -7.77
C ILE A 7 1.71 -8.38 -8.38
N TYR A 8 1.60 -8.16 -9.70
CA TYR A 8 2.20 -7.00 -10.33
C TYR A 8 1.52 -5.69 -9.93
N GLU A 9 0.20 -5.71 -9.72
CA GLU A 9 -0.55 -4.55 -9.22
C GLU A 9 -0.16 -4.19 -7.79
N ILE A 10 -0.02 -5.18 -6.92
CA ILE A 10 0.44 -4.99 -5.53
C ILE A 10 1.83 -4.34 -5.51
N ILE A 11 2.76 -4.89 -6.32
CA ILE A 11 4.11 -4.36 -6.42
C ILE A 11 4.10 -2.94 -6.96
N ALA A 12 3.31 -2.66 -8.00
CA ALA A 12 3.18 -1.33 -8.58
C ALA A 12 2.69 -0.29 -7.56
N GLU A 13 1.65 -0.64 -6.79
CA GLU A 13 1.09 0.25 -5.77
C GLU A 13 2.08 0.49 -4.63
N ASN A 14 2.76 -0.55 -4.16
CA ASN A 14 3.76 -0.41 -3.11
C ASN A 14 4.98 0.41 -3.56
N ILE A 15 5.44 0.27 -4.81
CA ILE A 15 6.49 1.13 -5.38
C ILE A 15 6.06 2.59 -5.32
N ARG A 16 4.83 2.89 -5.78
CA ARG A 16 4.28 4.25 -5.77
C ARG A 16 4.20 4.82 -4.35
N LYS A 17 3.76 3.99 -3.40
CA LYS A 17 3.63 4.35 -1.98
C LYS A 17 4.98 4.66 -1.35
N GLU A 18 5.97 3.79 -1.52
CA GLU A 18 7.32 4.00 -0.97
C GLU A 18 8.01 5.20 -1.61
N ARG A 19 7.82 5.41 -2.92
CA ARG A 19 8.33 6.61 -3.60
C ARG A 19 7.76 7.89 -2.98
N ARG A 20 6.45 7.93 -2.73
CA ARG A 20 5.78 9.06 -2.08
C ARG A 20 6.24 9.24 -0.63
N ARG A 21 6.49 8.16 0.10
CA ARG A 21 7.04 8.20 1.47
C ARG A 21 8.41 8.87 1.50
N LEU A 22 9.23 8.65 0.47
CA LEU A 22 10.54 9.32 0.31
C LEU A 22 10.44 10.75 -0.25
N GLY A 23 9.26 11.21 -0.65
CA GLY A 23 9.07 12.55 -1.20
C GLY A 23 9.68 12.78 -2.59
N ILE A 24 10.03 11.71 -3.32
CA ILE A 24 10.71 11.82 -4.63
C ILE A 24 9.73 11.67 -5.81
N THR A 25 10.06 12.29 -6.93
CA THR A 25 9.38 12.20 -8.22
C THR A 25 9.67 10.87 -8.92
N GLN A 26 8.86 10.53 -9.93
CA GLN A 26 9.12 9.36 -10.78
C GLN A 26 10.45 9.48 -11.55
N ALA A 27 10.86 10.71 -11.90
CA ALA A 27 12.12 10.96 -12.57
C ALA A 27 13.32 10.69 -11.66
N GLU A 28 13.26 11.17 -10.41
CA GLU A 28 14.30 10.89 -9.40
C GLU A 28 14.37 9.40 -9.06
N LEU A 29 13.23 8.69 -8.98
CA LEU A 29 13.25 7.24 -8.81
C LEU A 29 13.91 6.53 -10.00
N ALA A 30 13.61 6.96 -11.23
CA ALA A 30 14.19 6.39 -12.44
C ALA A 30 15.71 6.57 -12.47
N GLU A 31 16.19 7.77 -12.13
CA GLU A 31 17.60 8.09 -12.00
C GLU A 31 18.30 7.23 -10.93
N ARG A 32 17.73 7.14 -9.72
CA ARG A 32 18.29 6.32 -8.63
C ARG A 32 18.33 4.83 -8.94
N ALA A 33 17.36 4.33 -9.71
CA ALA A 33 17.25 2.92 -10.08
C ALA A 33 18.00 2.58 -11.39
N ASP A 34 18.65 3.56 -12.03
CA ASP A 34 19.32 3.40 -13.32
C ASP A 34 18.40 2.78 -14.40
N VAL A 35 17.19 3.32 -14.53
CA VAL A 35 16.20 2.90 -15.53
C VAL A 35 15.54 4.11 -16.20
N SER A 36 14.86 3.90 -17.33
CA SER A 36 14.14 4.99 -17.99
C SER A 36 12.91 5.45 -17.19
N LEU A 37 12.58 6.74 -17.29
CA LEU A 37 11.33 7.29 -16.72
C LEU A 37 10.09 6.54 -17.21
N ASP A 38 10.09 6.12 -18.48
CA ASP A 38 9.01 5.33 -19.06
C ASP A 38 8.88 3.94 -18.41
N THR A 39 9.99 3.35 -17.95
CA THR A 39 9.96 2.11 -17.17
C THR A 39 9.25 2.33 -15.85
N ILE A 40 9.62 3.36 -15.08
CA ILE A 40 8.96 3.68 -13.81
C ILE A 40 7.47 4.00 -14.02
N LYS A 41 7.12 4.79 -15.05
CA LYS A 41 5.71 5.07 -15.40
C LYS A 41 4.95 3.80 -15.75
N SER A 42 5.54 2.90 -16.50
CA SER A 42 4.90 1.64 -16.90
C SER A 42 4.67 0.72 -15.70
N VAL A 43 5.68 0.62 -14.83
CA VAL A 43 5.67 -0.14 -13.59
C VAL A 43 4.61 0.38 -12.63
N GLU A 44 4.63 1.66 -12.26
CA GLU A 44 3.68 2.24 -11.30
C GLU A 44 2.23 2.26 -11.80
N ASN A 45 2.01 2.10 -13.11
CA ASN A 45 0.68 1.98 -13.70
C ASN A 45 0.23 0.51 -13.90
N GLY A 46 1.02 -0.47 -13.45
CA GLY A 46 0.69 -1.91 -13.55
C GLY A 46 0.64 -2.44 -14.99
N ARG A 47 1.17 -1.70 -15.97
CA ARG A 47 0.97 -2.01 -17.41
C ARG A 47 1.95 -3.03 -17.97
N ARG A 48 3.08 -3.30 -17.28
CA ARG A 48 4.14 -4.18 -17.78
C ARG A 48 4.82 -4.94 -16.64
N ALA A 49 5.03 -6.23 -16.85
CA ALA A 49 5.95 -7.01 -16.02
C ALA A 49 7.39 -6.48 -16.20
N MET A 50 8.11 -6.31 -15.10
CA MET A 50 9.52 -5.88 -15.10
C MET A 50 10.44 -7.10 -14.95
N SER A 51 11.71 -6.96 -15.37
CA SER A 51 12.71 -7.98 -15.05
C SER A 51 13.01 -7.99 -13.55
N LEU A 52 13.59 -9.10 -13.07
CA LEU A 52 14.03 -9.19 -11.67
C LEU A 52 15.11 -8.14 -11.36
N ASP A 53 16.02 -7.86 -12.30
CA ASP A 53 17.05 -6.83 -12.13
C ASP A 53 16.45 -5.44 -11.96
N THR A 54 15.50 -5.06 -12.84
CA THR A 54 14.78 -3.78 -12.71
C THR A 54 14.04 -3.69 -11.38
N TYR A 55 13.40 -4.78 -10.96
CA TYR A 55 12.74 -4.83 -9.66
C TYR A 55 13.71 -4.60 -8.50
N LEU A 56 14.86 -5.29 -8.49
CA LEU A 56 15.86 -5.14 -7.43
C LEU A 56 16.51 -3.74 -7.42
N ASN A 57 16.73 -3.14 -8.59
CA ASN A 57 17.20 -1.76 -8.69
C ASN A 57 16.19 -0.79 -8.07
N ILE A 58 14.89 -0.96 -8.35
CA ILE A 58 13.83 -0.14 -7.75
C ILE A 58 13.76 -0.35 -6.23
N VAL A 59 13.84 -1.59 -5.75
CA VAL A 59 13.89 -1.90 -4.31
C VAL A 59 15.03 -1.13 -3.63
N HIS A 60 16.22 -1.17 -4.22
CA HIS A 60 17.39 -0.49 -3.68
C HIS A 60 17.23 1.04 -3.71
N ALA A 61 16.75 1.60 -4.83
CA ALA A 61 16.52 3.03 -4.99
C ALA A 61 15.46 3.60 -4.02
N LEU A 62 14.54 2.75 -3.55
CA LEU A 62 13.52 3.07 -2.56
C LEU A 62 13.98 2.86 -1.11
N GLU A 63 15.23 2.46 -0.88
CA GLU A 63 15.76 2.15 0.46
C GLU A 63 14.84 1.16 1.20
N SER A 64 14.31 0.18 0.46
CA SER A 64 13.29 -0.75 0.93
C SER A 64 13.75 -2.20 0.81
N SER A 65 12.87 -3.15 1.11
CA SER A 65 13.13 -4.58 0.91
C SER A 65 12.15 -5.18 -0.08
N PRO A 66 12.52 -6.28 -0.77
CA PRO A 66 11.61 -6.97 -1.69
C PRO A 66 10.28 -7.36 -1.02
N MET A 67 10.36 -7.79 0.24
CA MET A 67 9.19 -8.22 1.00
C MET A 67 8.19 -7.08 1.24
N VAL A 68 8.65 -5.85 1.44
CA VAL A 68 7.77 -4.68 1.58
C VAL A 68 7.01 -4.45 0.27
N LEU A 69 7.70 -4.46 -0.88
CA LEU A 69 7.05 -4.21 -2.17
C LEU A 69 6.12 -5.35 -2.61
N MET A 70 6.37 -6.59 -2.18
CA MET A 70 5.48 -7.72 -2.43
C MET A 70 4.34 -7.83 -1.41
N SER A 71 4.40 -7.07 -0.30
CA SER A 71 3.42 -7.21 0.77
C SER A 71 2.05 -6.72 0.33
N GLN A 72 1.06 -7.60 0.41
CA GLN A 72 -0.32 -7.15 0.39
C GLN A 72 -0.62 -6.52 1.74
N GLN A 73 -0.83 -5.20 1.75
CA GLN A 73 -1.64 -4.63 2.83
C GLN A 73 -3.05 -5.16 2.62
N HIS A 74 -3.49 -6.04 3.52
CA HIS A 74 -4.84 -6.58 3.50
C HIS A 74 -5.66 -5.85 4.55
N PRO A 75 -6.43 -4.81 4.18
CA PRO A 75 -7.51 -4.31 5.03
C PRO A 75 -8.38 -5.47 5.53
N GLU A 76 -8.59 -6.49 4.69
CA GLU A 76 -9.30 -7.73 5.01
C GLU A 76 -8.76 -8.42 6.27
N LYS A 77 -7.44 -8.48 6.49
CA LYS A 77 -6.88 -9.07 7.73
C LYS A 77 -7.22 -8.24 8.97
N HIS A 78 -7.32 -6.92 8.83
CA HIS A 78 -7.73 -6.05 9.93
C HIS A 78 -9.22 -6.17 10.20
N ILE A 79 -10.04 -6.28 9.14
CA ILE A 79 -11.49 -6.51 9.24
C ILE A 79 -11.79 -7.87 9.87
N GLU A 80 -11.11 -8.94 9.43
CA GLU A 80 -11.24 -10.28 10.02
C GLU A 80 -10.84 -10.30 11.49
N ARG A 81 -9.71 -9.65 11.84
CA ARG A 81 -9.29 -9.51 13.24
C ARG A 81 -10.32 -8.70 14.04
N PHE A 82 -10.88 -7.65 13.48
CA PHE A 82 -11.90 -6.84 14.13
C PHE A 82 -13.18 -7.65 14.37
N ALA A 83 -13.69 -8.33 13.34
CA ALA A 83 -14.85 -9.21 13.45
C ALA A 83 -14.63 -10.34 14.47
N PHE A 84 -13.42 -10.93 14.50
CA PHE A 84 -13.06 -11.93 15.50
C PHE A 84 -13.10 -11.39 16.94
N MET A 85 -12.62 -10.16 17.16
CA MET A 85 -12.70 -9.52 18.48
C MET A 85 -14.16 -9.26 18.88
N MET A 86 -14.98 -8.74 17.95
CA MET A 86 -16.38 -8.40 18.22
C MET A 86 -17.28 -9.63 18.45
N ASN A 87 -16.97 -10.78 17.85
CA ASN A 87 -17.70 -12.03 18.08
C ASN A 87 -17.63 -12.56 19.52
N ARG A 88 -16.78 -11.99 20.37
CA ARG A 88 -16.60 -12.38 21.78
C ARG A 88 -17.17 -11.36 22.77
N CYS A 89 -17.78 -10.29 22.26
CA CYS A 89 -18.31 -9.19 23.03
C CYS A 89 -19.82 -9.30 23.23
N ASP A 90 -20.33 -8.70 24.32
CA ASP A 90 -21.77 -8.49 24.49
C ASP A 90 -22.28 -7.29 23.67
N GLU A 91 -23.60 -7.15 23.56
CA GLU A 91 -24.23 -6.09 22.74
C GLU A 91 -23.78 -4.69 23.14
N ARG A 92 -23.59 -4.42 24.45
CA ARG A 92 -23.19 -3.11 24.95
C ARG A 92 -21.73 -2.81 24.64
N GLU A 93 -20.87 -3.82 24.72
CA GLU A 93 -19.46 -3.72 24.34
C GLU A 93 -19.32 -3.41 22.84
N ILE A 94 -20.15 -4.04 22.00
CA ILE A 94 -20.19 -3.78 20.56
C ILE A 94 -20.68 -2.35 20.28
N GLU A 95 -21.79 -1.92 20.89
CA GLU A 95 -22.31 -0.55 20.74
C GLU A 95 -21.28 0.50 21.16
N PHE A 96 -20.59 0.27 22.28
CA PHE A 96 -19.53 1.16 22.74
C PHE A 96 -18.36 1.23 21.75
N ALA A 97 -17.91 0.09 21.22
CA ALA A 97 -16.84 0.06 20.22
C ALA A 97 -17.24 0.79 18.93
N LEU A 98 -18.48 0.62 18.46
CA LEU A 98 -19.01 1.34 17.29
C LEU A 98 -19.03 2.85 17.54
N HIS A 99 -19.54 3.28 18.69
CA HIS A 99 -19.57 4.69 19.06
C HIS A 99 -18.17 5.32 19.04
N MET A 100 -17.17 4.64 19.60
CA MET A 100 -15.78 5.11 19.60
C MET A 100 -15.22 5.23 18.17
N ILE A 101 -15.49 4.27 17.30
CA ILE A 101 -15.06 4.31 15.89
C ILE A 101 -15.70 5.50 15.17
N GLU A 102 -17.00 5.73 15.37
CA GLU A 102 -17.70 6.88 14.78
C GLU A 102 -17.09 8.21 15.21
N GLN A 103 -16.72 8.37 16.48
CA GLN A 103 -16.08 9.60 16.96
C GLN A 103 -14.69 9.79 16.35
N ILE A 104 -13.90 8.71 16.22
CA ILE A 104 -12.57 8.76 15.61
C ILE A 104 -12.67 9.17 14.13
N LEU A 105 -13.60 8.57 13.38
CA LEU A 105 -13.75 8.84 11.96
C LEU A 105 -14.24 10.27 11.69
N ARG A 106 -15.19 10.78 12.48
CA ARG A 106 -15.63 12.18 12.40
C ARG A 106 -14.49 13.15 12.68
N GLY A 107 -13.71 12.91 13.73
CA GLY A 107 -12.55 13.74 14.04
C GLY A 107 -11.46 13.75 12.96
N GLN A 108 -11.36 12.68 12.15
CA GLN A 108 -10.45 12.63 11.00
C GLN A 108 -10.97 13.40 9.79
N GLU A 109 -12.28 13.35 9.52
CA GLU A 109 -12.89 14.16 8.45
C GLU A 109 -12.74 15.65 8.73
N ASP A 110 -12.97 16.09 9.97
CA ASP A 110 -12.82 17.49 10.36
C ASP A 110 -11.35 17.97 10.25
N TYR A 111 -10.38 17.13 10.61
CA TYR A 111 -8.94 17.46 10.53
C TYR A 111 -8.37 17.46 9.10
N LEU A 112 -8.96 16.69 8.18
CA LEU A 112 -8.55 16.62 6.77
C LEU A 112 -9.29 17.63 5.87
N SER A 113 -10.30 18.31 6.41
CA SER A 113 -11.10 19.32 5.72
C SER A 113 -10.62 20.76 5.97
N GLU A 114 -9.66 20.96 6.87
CA GLU A 114 -8.89 22.20 7.09
C GLU A 114 -7.54 22.17 6.36
#